data_AF-A1UJR1-F1
#
_entry.id   AF-A1UJR1-F1
#
_cell.length_a   1.000
_cell.length_b   1.000
_cell.length_c   1.000
_cell.angle_alpha   90.00
_cell.angle_beta   90.00
_cell.angle_gamma   90.00
#
_symmetry.space_group_name_H-M   'P 1'
#
loop_
_entity.id
_entity.type
_entity.pdbx_description
1 polymer ?
#
loop_
_entity_poly.entity_id
_entity_poly.type
_entity_poly.pdbx_seq_one_letter_code
_entity_poly.pdbx_strand_id
1 'polypeptide(L)'
;MIGATGSPQQAAEKVAADLAALAEKLDVLRERPDWHHDDVLAPALAALTSAAKSTPAQRAKRRAAKDEARADELARAKAARNRFRTPASDRRTGGPNAVKARRS
;
A
#
# COMPACT_ATOMS: atom_id res chain seq x y z
N MET A 1 -15.76 1.42 -12.42
CA MET A 1 -15.22 2.78 -12.25
C MET A 1 -13.73 2.64 -11.96
N ILE A 2 -12.91 2.56 -13.01
CA ILE A 2 -11.46 2.38 -12.93
C ILE A 2 -10.91 3.75 -12.56
N GLY A 3 -10.32 3.88 -11.37
CA GLY A 3 -9.75 5.14 -10.92
C GLY A 3 -8.81 5.68 -11.97
N ALA A 4 -9.07 6.91 -12.43
CA ALA A 4 -8.18 7.62 -13.33
C ALA A 4 -6.83 7.76 -12.63
N THR A 5 -5.90 6.85 -12.95
CA THR A 5 -4.49 7.22 -12.92
C THR A 5 -4.38 8.36 -13.91
N GLY A 6 -3.91 9.52 -13.44
CA GLY A 6 -3.70 10.69 -14.29
C GLY A 6 -2.90 10.35 -15.55
N SER A 7 -2.86 11.28 -16.50
CA SER A 7 -2.03 11.13 -17.70
C SER A 7 -0.61 10.68 -17.32
N PRO A 8 0.14 10.01 -18.23
CA PRO A 8 1.53 9.64 -17.96
C PRO A 8 2.37 10.81 -17.40
N GLN A 9 2.08 12.04 -17.86
CA GLN A 9 2.62 13.28 -17.32
C GLN A 9 2.29 13.48 -15.84
N GLN A 10 1.01 13.40 -15.45
CA GLN A 10 0.60 13.55 -14.05
C GLN A 10 1.21 12.48 -13.14
N ALA A 11 1.41 11.27 -13.66
CA ALA A 11 2.12 10.22 -12.93
C ALA A 11 3.60 10.58 -12.74
N ALA A 12 4.27 11.10 -13.77
CA ALA A 12 5.66 11.54 -13.71
C ALA A 12 5.84 12.74 -12.76
N GLU A 13 4.94 13.73 -12.83
CA GLU A 13 4.92 14.90 -11.94
C GLU A 13 4.75 14.48 -10.47
N LYS A 14 3.83 13.53 -10.20
CA LYS A 14 3.67 12.99 -8.85
C LYS A 14 4.92 12.27 -8.37
N VAL A 15 5.56 11.47 -9.21
CA VAL A 15 6.82 10.80 -8.85
C VAL A 15 7.91 11.82 -8.54
N ALA A 16 8.03 12.88 -9.35
CA ALA A 16 8.99 13.95 -9.10
C ALA A 16 8.74 14.67 -7.77
N ALA A 17 7.47 14.99 -7.46
CA ALA A 17 7.09 15.60 -6.19
C ALA A 17 7.36 14.68 -4.99
N ASP A 18 7.02 13.40 -5.10
CA ASP A 18 7.28 12.40 -4.06
C ASP A 18 8.79 12.26 -3.79
N LEU A 19 9.63 12.31 -4.85
CA LEU A 19 11.09 12.26 -4.73
C LEU A 19 11.67 13.52 -4.09
N ALA A 20 11.17 14.72 -4.43
CA ALA A 20 11.60 15.97 -3.81
C ALA A 20 11.31 15.99 -2.30
N ALA A 21 10.11 15.58 -1.90
CA ALA A 21 9.72 15.48 -0.49
C ALA A 21 10.54 14.43 0.28
N LEU A 22 10.99 13.36 -0.40
CA LEU A 22 11.89 12.37 0.17
C LEU A 22 13.30 12.94 0.38
N ALA A 23 13.80 13.73 -0.57
CA ALA A 23 15.10 14.38 -0.46
C ALA A 23 15.18 15.32 0.75
N GLU A 24 14.16 16.17 0.95
CA GLU A 24 14.09 17.05 2.12
C GLU A 24 14.13 16.28 3.45
N LYS A 25 13.40 15.16 3.54
CA LYS A 25 13.42 14.31 4.75
C LYS A 25 14.77 13.65 4.97
N LEU A 26 15.47 13.26 3.90
CA LEU A 26 16.80 12.67 3.98
C LEU A 26 17.86 13.70 4.40
N ASP A 27 17.73 14.95 3.99
CA ASP A 27 18.62 16.03 4.43
C ASP A 27 18.49 16.28 5.94
N VAL A 28 17.27 16.30 6.48
CA VAL A 28 17.04 16.38 7.95
C VAL A 28 17.67 15.18 8.67
N LEU A 29 17.63 13.99 8.08
CA LEU A 29 18.21 12.79 8.68
C LEU A 29 19.74 12.78 8.60
N ARG A 30 20.33 13.37 7.55
CA ARG A 30 21.79 13.48 7.37
C ARG A 30 22.49 14.28 8.46
N GLU A 31 21.81 15.23 9.07
CA GLU A 31 22.35 16.03 10.17
C GLU A 31 22.38 15.26 11.50
N ARG A 32 21.75 14.07 11.56
CA ARG A 32 21.75 13.26 12.77
C ARG A 32 23.04 12.45 12.92
N PRO A 33 23.64 12.42 14.11
CA PRO A 33 24.88 11.69 14.36
C PRO A 33 24.73 10.16 14.32
N ASP A 34 23.49 9.64 14.43
CA ASP A 34 23.15 8.22 14.34
C ASP A 34 22.71 7.79 12.93
N TRP A 35 22.84 8.67 11.93
CA TRP A 35 22.42 8.37 10.57
C TRP A 35 23.51 7.64 9.77
N HIS A 36 23.16 6.47 9.25
CA HIS A 36 23.99 5.68 8.37
C HIS A 36 23.39 5.63 6.96
N HIS A 37 24.02 6.35 6.04
CA HIS A 37 23.53 6.52 4.66
C HIS A 37 23.38 5.18 3.91
N ASP A 38 24.25 4.21 4.22
CA ASP A 38 24.28 2.90 3.57
C ASP A 38 23.07 2.01 3.93
N ASP A 39 22.52 2.16 5.13
CA ASP A 39 21.36 1.39 5.60
C ASP A 39 20.09 1.69 4.81
N VAL A 40 20.01 2.89 4.21
CA VAL A 40 18.86 3.33 3.41
C VAL A 40 19.12 3.18 1.92
N LEU A 41 20.35 3.46 1.46
CA LEU A 41 20.69 3.34 0.05
C LEU A 41 20.66 1.89 -0.46
N ALA A 42 21.22 0.94 0.29
CA ALA A 42 21.35 -0.44 -0.20
C ALA A 42 19.98 -1.12 -0.43
N PRO A 43 18.99 -1.04 0.49
CA PRO A 43 17.65 -1.56 0.24
C PRO A 43 16.93 -0.81 -0.89
N ALA A 44 17.11 0.51 -1.01
CA ALA A 44 16.48 1.32 -2.05
C ALA A 44 16.99 0.96 -3.46
N LEU A 45 18.31 0.81 -3.62
CA LEU A 45 18.93 0.36 -4.87
C LEU A 45 18.51 -1.06 -5.25
N ALA A 46 18.42 -1.97 -4.28
CA ALA A 46 17.94 -3.33 -4.51
C ALA A 46 16.48 -3.33 -4.98
N ALA A 47 15.62 -2.53 -4.36
CA ALA A 47 14.22 -2.39 -4.74
C ALA A 47 14.07 -1.79 -6.16
N LEU A 48 14.85 -0.76 -6.49
CA LEU A 48 14.85 -0.14 -7.82
C LEU A 48 15.33 -1.12 -8.89
N THR A 49 16.42 -1.85 -8.63
CA THR A 49 16.96 -2.86 -9.54
C THR A 49 15.98 -4.01 -9.77
N SER A 50 15.30 -4.46 -8.71
CA SER A 50 14.24 -5.48 -8.81
C SER A 50 13.04 -4.97 -9.61
N ALA A 51 12.65 -3.71 -9.43
CA ALA A 51 11.58 -3.09 -10.20
C ALA A 51 11.94 -2.96 -11.69
N ALA A 52 13.17 -2.55 -12.01
CA ALA A 52 13.66 -2.42 -13.38
C ALA A 52 13.75 -3.77 -14.12
N LYS A 53 14.10 -4.85 -13.40
CA LYS A 53 14.17 -6.21 -13.95
C LYS A 53 12.83 -6.96 -13.93
N SER A 54 11.76 -6.33 -13.46
CA SER A 54 10.45 -6.97 -13.32
C SER A 54 9.81 -7.29 -14.66
N THR A 55 9.40 -8.54 -14.85
CA THR A 55 8.62 -8.95 -16.02
C THR A 55 7.19 -8.38 -15.98
N PRO A 56 6.49 -8.30 -17.12
CA PRO A 56 5.07 -7.91 -17.16
C PRO A 56 4.18 -8.78 -16.27
N ALA A 57 4.40 -10.10 -16.23
CA ALA A 57 3.66 -11.02 -15.38
C ALA A 57 3.86 -10.74 -13.87
N GLN A 58 5.08 -10.41 -13.45
CA GLN A 58 5.37 -10.02 -12.07
C GLN A 58 4.73 -8.68 -11.70
N ARG A 59 4.67 -7.72 -12.63
CA ARG A 59 3.94 -6.46 -12.44
C ARG A 59 2.44 -6.71 -12.30
N ALA A 60 1.87 -7.58 -13.14
CA ALA A 60 0.46 -7.96 -13.08
C ALA A 60 0.10 -8.63 -11.74
N LYS A 61 0.91 -9.59 -11.27
CA LYS A 61 0.73 -10.22 -9.94
C LYS A 61 0.74 -9.21 -8.79
N ARG A 62 1.69 -8.26 -8.79
CA ARG A 62 1.75 -7.20 -7.77
C ARG A 62 0.54 -6.26 -7.82
N ARG A 63 0.03 -5.98 -9.02
CA ARG A 63 -1.19 -5.18 -9.19
C ARG A 63 -2.41 -5.91 -8.66
N ALA A 64 -2.58 -7.19 -9.01
CA ALA A 64 -3.68 -8.03 -8.50
C ALA A 64 -3.68 -8.11 -6.97
N ALA A 65 -2.52 -8.34 -6.35
CA ALA A 65 -2.41 -8.37 -4.89
C ALA A 65 -2.78 -7.02 -4.23
N LYS A 66 -2.42 -5.88 -4.84
CA LYS A 66 -2.83 -4.56 -4.36
C LYS A 66 -4.33 -4.33 -4.52
N ASP A 67 -4.91 -4.77 -5.63
CA ASP A 67 -6.34 -4.63 -5.89
C ASP A 67 -7.16 -5.50 -4.92
N GLU A 68 -6.70 -6.72 -4.60
CA GLU A 68 -7.28 -7.58 -3.56
C GLU A 68 -7.20 -6.94 -2.17
N ALA A 69 -6.04 -6.41 -1.77
CA ALA A 69 -5.89 -5.72 -0.49
C ALA A 69 -6.85 -4.52 -0.36
N ARG A 70 -7.03 -3.77 -1.45
CA ARG A 70 -7.98 -2.65 -1.51
C ARG A 70 -9.43 -3.12 -1.43
N ALA A 71 -9.77 -4.22 -2.10
CA ALA A 71 -11.11 -4.81 -2.01
C ALA A 71 -11.42 -5.29 -0.58
N ASP A 72 -10.46 -5.90 0.10
CA ASP A 72 -10.61 -6.32 1.50
C ASP A 72 -10.73 -5.12 2.45
N GLU A 73 -10.00 -4.04 2.22
CA GLU A 73 -10.13 -2.80 2.99
C GLU A 73 -11.51 -2.15 2.80
N LEU A 74 -12.00 -2.05 1.56
CA LEU A 74 -13.34 -1.56 1.25
C LEU A 74 -14.44 -2.44 1.87
N ALA A 75 -14.26 -3.76 1.82
CA ALA A 75 -15.18 -4.71 2.46
C ALA A 75 -15.22 -4.52 3.98
N ARG A 76 -14.05 -4.35 4.63
CA ARG A 76 -13.96 -4.05 6.07
C ARG A 76 -14.62 -2.72 6.42
N ALA A 77 -14.36 -1.66 5.65
CA ALA A 77 -14.96 -0.35 5.86
C ALA A 77 -16.50 -0.38 5.68
N LYS A 78 -17.00 -1.09 4.65
CA LYS A 78 -18.44 -1.28 4.44
C LYS A 78 -19.08 -2.08 5.58
N ALA A 79 -18.42 -3.14 6.02
CA ALA A 79 -18.89 -3.95 7.14
C ALA A 79 -18.89 -3.17 8.47
N ALA A 80 -17.97 -2.23 8.67
CA ALA A 80 -17.94 -1.37 9.86
C ALA A 80 -19.07 -0.32 9.87
N ARG A 81 -19.52 0.14 8.70
CA ARG A 81 -20.62 1.12 8.55
C ARG A 81 -22.03 0.51 8.61
N ASN A 82 -22.16 -0.80 8.79
CA ASN A 82 -23.46 -1.44 8.85
C ASN A 82 -24.20 -1.05 10.14
N ARG A 83 -25.32 -0.34 10.02
CA ARG A 83 -26.13 0.18 11.16
C ARG A 83 -26.69 -0.90 12.08
N PHE A 84 -26.77 -2.15 11.60
CA PHE A 84 -27.25 -3.29 12.38
C PHE A 84 -26.12 -4.09 13.06
N ARG A 85 -24.86 -3.71 12.80
CA ARG A 85 -23.71 -4.36 13.42
C ARG A 85 -23.44 -3.72 14.77
N THR A 86 -23.47 -4.54 15.81
CA THR A 86 -23.17 -4.12 17.19
C THR A 86 -22.02 -4.95 17.76
N PRO A 87 -21.25 -4.41 18.72
CA PRO A 87 -20.21 -5.19 19.41
C PRO A 87 -20.72 -6.51 20.02
N ALA A 88 -21.99 -6.54 20.44
CA ALA A 88 -22.64 -7.74 20.97
C ALA A 88 -22.96 -8.79 19.89
N SER A 89 -23.25 -8.37 18.66
CA SER A 89 -23.40 -9.27 17.51
C SER A 89 -22.05 -9.87 17.11
N ASP A 90 -20.99 -9.05 17.05
CA ASP A 90 -19.66 -9.51 16.67
C ASP A 90 -19.08 -10.53 17.66
N ARG A 91 -19.31 -10.35 18.98
CA ARG A 91 -18.93 -11.35 19.99
C ARG A 91 -19.65 -12.69 19.82
N ARG A 92 -20.91 -12.68 19.35
CA ARG A 92 -21.69 -13.91 19.11
C ARG A 92 -21.29 -14.64 17.84
N THR A 93 -20.94 -13.92 16.78
CA THR A 93 -20.64 -14.52 15.46
C THR A 93 -19.15 -14.67 15.17
N GLY A 94 -18.29 -14.18 16.06
CA GLY A 94 -16.84 -14.06 15.84
C GLY A 94 -16.46 -12.92 14.87
N GLY A 95 -17.41 -12.02 14.59
CA GLY A 95 -17.25 -10.94 13.64
C GLY A 95 -17.21 -11.40 12.17
N PRO A 96 -17.05 -10.47 11.23
CA PRO A 96 -17.16 -10.74 9.80
C PRO A 96 -16.10 -11.72 9.28
N ASN A 97 -14.92 -11.77 9.89
CA ASN A 97 -13.85 -12.67 9.47
C ASN A 97 -14.17 -14.14 9.82
N ALA A 98 -14.77 -14.39 10.99
CA ALA A 98 -15.18 -15.74 11.39
C ALA A 98 -16.39 -16.24 10.57
N VAL A 99 -17.31 -15.35 10.21
CA VAL A 99 -18.45 -15.69 9.34
C VAL A 99 -18.00 -15.99 7.90
N LYS A 100 -17.04 -15.23 7.36
CA LYS A 100 -16.48 -15.48 6.02
C LYS A 100 -15.79 -16.84 5.95
N ALA A 101 -15.03 -17.22 6.98
CA ALA A 101 -14.32 -18.51 7.06
C ALA A 101 -15.25 -19.73 7.19
N ARG A 102 -16.51 -19.57 7.64
CA ARG A 102 -17.52 -20.66 7.68
C ARG A 102 -18.27 -20.87 6.37
N ARG A 103 -18.15 -19.93 5.42
CA ARG A 103 -18.86 -19.96 4.12
C ARG A 103 -17.96 -20.35 2.94
N SER A 104 -16.66 -20.47 3.18
CA SER A 104 -15.66 -21.05 2.27
C SER A 104 -15.44 -22.52 2.62
#